data_AF-A0A8J6C3G8-F1
#
_entry.id   AF-A0A8J6C3G8-F1
#
_cell.length_a   1.000
_cell.length_b   1.000
_cell.length_c   1.000
_cell.angle_alpha   90.00
_cell.angle_beta   90.00
_cell.angle_gamma   90.00
#
_symmetry.space_group_name_H-M   'P 1'
#
loop_
_entity.id
_entity.type
_entity.pdbx_description
1 polymer ?
#
loop_
_entity_poly.entity_id
_entity_poly.type
_entity_poly.pdbx_seq_one_letter_code
_entity_poly.pdbx_strand_id
1 'polypeptide(L)'
;MAAAARARTSWPLPKRCVHVEAGLKKAGIVLPPPGAPKANYNMLAWGPGGMLYLSGHLPITTSGELLKGRLGEGGMDVAQGYEHARWVGLNFLATLQKELGDLDRVEQVVKLLGVVNSTNTFTDQHLVVNGCSDLFMQAFGDKVGYHARSAIAANTLPLGTSVEIEAIFKVKE
;
A
#
# COMPACT_ATOMS: atom_id res chain seq x y z
N MET A 1 -15.29 -37.16 -0.57
CA MET A 1 -15.40 -36.80 -1.99
C MET A 1 -14.20 -35.94 -2.36
N ALA A 2 -13.50 -36.33 -3.42
CA ALA A 2 -12.27 -35.70 -3.88
C ALA A 2 -12.54 -34.48 -4.78
N ALA A 3 -11.59 -33.55 -4.72
CA ALA A 3 -11.17 -32.58 -5.73
C ALA A 3 -12.12 -31.42 -6.13
N ALA A 4 -11.63 -30.20 -5.90
CA ALA A 4 -11.25 -29.33 -7.01
C ALA A 4 -10.17 -28.35 -6.53
N ALA A 5 -8.90 -28.72 -6.70
CA ALA A 5 -7.81 -27.76 -6.72
C ALA A 5 -8.08 -26.81 -7.90
N ARG A 6 -8.55 -25.60 -7.62
CA ARG A 6 -8.77 -24.59 -8.65
C ARG A 6 -7.41 -24.24 -9.26
N ALA A 7 -7.29 -24.52 -10.55
CA ALA A 7 -6.13 -24.22 -11.35
C ALA A 7 -5.71 -22.77 -11.16
N ARG A 8 -4.40 -22.55 -10.96
CA ARG A 8 -3.78 -21.24 -11.03
C ARG A 8 -4.02 -20.71 -12.44
N THR A 9 -4.99 -19.84 -12.61
CA THR A 9 -5.19 -19.12 -13.87
C THR A 9 -3.94 -18.30 -14.12
N SER A 10 -3.20 -18.67 -15.17
CA SER A 10 -2.00 -17.99 -15.65
C SER A 10 -2.39 -16.62 -16.19
N TRP A 11 -2.42 -15.62 -15.31
CA TRP A 11 -2.38 -14.23 -15.73
C TRP A 11 -1.04 -14.01 -16.44
N PRO A 12 -0.98 -13.37 -17.62
CA PRO A 12 0.30 -13.04 -18.23
C PRO A 12 1.05 -12.09 -17.29
N LEU A 13 2.07 -12.64 -16.63
CA LEU A 13 2.78 -11.96 -15.56
C LEU A 13 3.64 -10.84 -16.16
N PRO A 14 3.48 -9.57 -15.73
CA PRO A 14 4.37 -8.52 -16.16
C PRO A 14 5.79 -8.82 -15.68
N LYS A 15 6.73 -8.98 -16.62
CA LYS A 15 8.16 -9.09 -16.30
C LYS A 15 8.56 -7.85 -15.49
N ARG A 16 9.24 -8.05 -14.35
CA ARG A 16 9.82 -6.98 -13.51
C ARG A 16 10.42 -5.90 -14.42
N CYS A 17 10.02 -4.64 -14.22
CA CYS A 17 10.73 -3.54 -14.85
C CYS A 17 12.18 -3.54 -14.35
N VAL A 18 13.14 -3.50 -15.27
CA VAL A 18 14.54 -3.22 -14.94
C VAL A 18 14.53 -1.81 -14.33
N HIS A 19 14.76 -1.69 -13.03
CA HIS A 19 14.45 -0.53 -12.16
C HIS A 19 12.98 -0.22 -11.88
N VAL A 20 12.59 -0.33 -10.60
CA VAL A 20 11.26 0.04 -10.08
C VAL A 20 10.92 1.49 -10.42
N GLU A 21 11.80 2.44 -10.12
CA GLU A 21 11.60 3.87 -10.38
C GLU A 21 11.39 4.18 -11.86
N ALA A 22 12.16 3.52 -12.73
CA ALA A 22 12.01 3.65 -14.18
C ALA A 22 10.65 3.11 -14.64
N GLY A 23 10.20 1.99 -14.05
CA GLY A 23 8.86 1.42 -14.29
C GLY A 23 7.74 2.37 -13.88
N LEU A 24 7.83 2.95 -12.67
CA LEU A 24 6.87 3.94 -12.18
C LEU A 24 6.83 5.17 -13.09
N LYS A 25 7.99 5.71 -13.46
CA LYS A 25 8.09 6.86 -14.37
C LYS A 25 7.48 6.56 -15.75
N LYS A 26 7.74 5.37 -16.31
CA LYS A 26 7.16 4.93 -17.60
C LYS A 26 5.64 4.79 -17.51
N ALA A 27 5.12 4.37 -16.36
CA ALA A 27 3.69 4.31 -16.10
C ALA A 27 3.05 5.69 -15.81
N GLY A 28 3.81 6.78 -15.88
CA GLY A 28 3.33 8.13 -15.57
C GLY A 28 3.07 8.36 -14.08
N ILE A 29 3.62 7.50 -13.21
CA ILE A 29 3.44 7.59 -11.76
C ILE A 29 4.53 8.50 -11.19
N VAL A 30 4.09 9.53 -10.46
CA VAL A 30 4.96 10.43 -9.71
C VAL A 30 4.75 10.15 -8.22
N LEU A 31 5.84 9.91 -7.50
CA LEU A 31 5.78 9.72 -6.05
C LEU A 31 5.53 11.07 -5.35
N PRO A 32 4.68 11.11 -4.30
CA PRO A 32 4.51 12.30 -3.49
C PRO A 32 5.81 12.60 -2.70
N PRO A 33 5.94 13.82 -2.14
CA PRO A 33 7.00 14.08 -1.17
C PRO A 33 6.90 13.10 0.00
N PRO A 34 8.02 12.55 0.49
CA PRO A 34 8.01 11.60 1.60
C PRO A 34 7.45 12.26 2.87
N GLY A 35 6.60 11.51 3.58
CA GLY A 35 5.99 11.95 4.82
C GLY A 35 7.02 12.26 5.92
N ALA A 36 6.59 13.08 6.87
CA ALA A 36 7.32 13.32 8.12
C ALA A 36 6.44 12.92 9.31
N PRO A 37 7.03 12.42 10.40
CA PRO A 37 6.27 12.05 11.59
C PRO A 37 5.46 13.23 12.13
N LYS A 38 4.26 12.93 12.64
CA LYS A 38 3.36 13.94 13.21
C LYS A 38 3.44 14.04 14.74
N ALA A 39 4.24 13.19 15.37
CA ALA A 39 4.47 13.15 16.81
C ALA A 39 5.81 12.41 17.09
N ASN A 40 6.00 11.95 18.33
CA ASN A 40 7.22 11.24 18.77
C ASN A 40 7.27 9.78 18.27
N TYR A 41 7.30 9.58 16.97
CA TYR A 41 7.50 8.28 16.30
C TYR A 41 8.28 8.47 14.99
N ASN A 42 8.76 7.39 14.38
CA ASN A 42 9.43 7.43 13.08
C ASN A 42 8.50 6.95 11.97
N MET A 43 8.69 7.41 10.72
CA MET A 43 7.91 6.88 9.59
C MET A 43 8.21 5.40 9.30
N LEU A 44 9.41 4.95 9.68
CA LEU A 44 9.87 3.57 9.61
C LEU A 44 10.86 3.25 10.73
N ALA A 45 11.04 1.97 11.02
CA ALA A 45 12.06 1.45 11.90
C ALA A 45 12.73 0.20 11.32
N TRP A 46 14.05 0.13 11.46
CA TRP A 46 14.85 -1.05 11.12
C TRP A 46 14.70 -2.13 12.18
N GLY A 47 14.46 -3.35 11.74
CA GLY A 47 14.47 -4.56 12.55
C GLY A 47 15.52 -5.56 12.06
N PRO A 48 15.65 -6.70 12.75
CA PRO A 48 16.70 -7.68 12.46
C PRO A 48 16.57 -8.26 11.06
N GLY A 49 17.71 -8.50 10.41
CA GLY A 49 17.81 -9.11 9.09
C GLY A 49 17.07 -8.29 8.04
N GLY A 50 17.43 -7.03 7.83
CA GLY A 50 16.86 -6.18 6.78
C GLY A 50 15.34 -5.98 6.83
N MET A 51 14.69 -6.15 7.99
CA MET A 51 13.26 -5.92 8.11
C MET A 51 12.98 -4.42 8.30
N LEU A 52 12.05 -3.87 7.53
CA LEU A 52 11.58 -2.50 7.68
C LEU A 52 10.11 -2.49 8.08
N TYR A 53 9.83 -1.88 9.24
CA TYR A 53 8.48 -1.68 9.76
C TYR A 53 8.07 -0.24 9.49
N LEU A 54 7.08 -0.02 8.63
CA LEU A 54 6.58 1.32 8.33
C LEU A 54 5.34 1.57 9.18
N SER A 55 5.28 2.75 9.79
CA SER A 55 4.10 3.20 10.51
C SER A 55 2.89 3.37 9.59
N GLY A 56 1.72 3.64 10.17
CA GLY A 56 0.52 4.00 9.43
C GLY A 56 0.78 5.15 8.45
N HIS A 57 0.56 4.88 7.17
CA HIS A 57 0.61 5.88 6.10
C HIS A 57 -0.79 6.24 5.66
N LEU A 58 -0.94 7.51 5.28
CA LEU A 58 -2.20 8.14 4.90
C LEU A 58 -2.21 8.46 3.40
N PRO A 59 -3.40 8.57 2.78
CA PRO A 59 -3.56 8.89 1.37
C PRO A 59 -3.32 10.39 1.14
N ILE A 60 -2.05 10.79 1.08
CA ILE A 60 -1.65 12.18 0.83
C ILE A 60 -1.23 12.32 -0.63
N THR A 61 -1.85 13.25 -1.36
CA THR A 61 -1.53 13.48 -2.77
C THR A 61 -0.22 14.25 -2.94
N THR A 62 0.24 14.40 -4.18
CA THR A 62 1.42 15.21 -4.51
C THR A 62 1.28 16.69 -4.13
N SER A 63 0.06 17.22 -4.05
CA SER A 63 -0.19 18.59 -3.57
C SER A 63 -0.20 18.72 -2.04
N GLY A 64 -0.05 17.60 -1.31
CA GLY A 64 -0.13 17.56 0.15
C GLY A 64 -1.56 17.45 0.67
N GLU A 65 -2.56 17.26 -0.19
CA GLU A 65 -3.94 17.05 0.22
C GLU A 65 -4.13 15.69 0.89
N LEU A 66 -4.69 15.68 2.10
CA LEU A 66 -5.10 14.45 2.78
C LEU A 66 -6.49 14.04 2.30
N LEU A 67 -6.58 12.85 1.69
CA LEU A 67 -7.85 12.31 1.18
C LEU A 67 -8.69 11.71 2.32
N LYS A 68 -9.86 12.29 2.52
CA LYS A 68 -10.76 12.01 3.65
C LYS A 68 -12.04 11.33 3.19
N GLY A 69 -12.80 10.83 4.15
CA GLY A 69 -14.11 10.25 3.91
C GLY A 69 -14.32 8.95 4.68
N ARG A 70 -15.49 8.36 4.50
CA ARG A 70 -15.89 7.12 5.16
C ARG A 70 -16.69 6.26 4.20
N LEU A 71 -16.23 5.03 3.97
CA LEU A 71 -16.83 4.10 3.02
C LEU A 71 -18.23 3.68 3.49
N GLY A 72 -19.19 3.74 2.57
CA GLY A 72 -20.60 3.49 2.88
C GLY A 72 -21.33 4.69 3.50
N GLU A 73 -20.69 5.86 3.56
CA GLU A 73 -21.27 7.12 4.01
C GLU A 73 -21.02 8.23 2.98
N GLY A 74 -21.94 9.21 2.86
CA GLY A 74 -21.71 10.42 2.06
C GLY A 74 -21.49 10.22 0.56
N GLY A 75 -21.83 9.04 0.01
CA GLY A 75 -21.63 8.70 -1.39
C GLY A 75 -20.22 8.19 -1.73
N MET A 76 -19.36 7.96 -0.73
CA MET A 76 -18.03 7.40 -0.97
C MET A 76 -18.09 5.91 -1.30
N ASP A 77 -17.60 5.54 -2.47
CA ASP A 77 -17.64 4.18 -3.00
C ASP A 77 -16.29 3.45 -2.94
N VAL A 78 -16.31 2.16 -3.33
CA VAL A 78 -15.13 1.30 -3.36
C VAL A 78 -14.04 1.85 -4.30
N ALA A 79 -14.42 2.46 -5.42
CA ALA A 79 -13.47 2.97 -6.40
C ALA A 79 -12.67 4.15 -5.83
N GLN A 80 -13.33 5.08 -5.14
CA GLN A 80 -12.67 6.17 -4.43
C GLN A 80 -11.77 5.64 -3.30
N GLY A 81 -12.26 4.68 -2.51
CA GLY A 81 -11.46 4.03 -1.47
C GLY A 81 -10.22 3.33 -2.03
N TYR A 82 -10.36 2.65 -3.16
CA TYR A 82 -9.25 2.01 -3.88
C TYR A 82 -8.18 3.03 -4.28
N GLU A 83 -8.58 4.16 -4.88
CA GLU A 83 -7.63 5.22 -5.25
C GLU A 83 -6.94 5.83 -4.03
N HIS A 84 -7.67 6.00 -2.92
CA HIS A 84 -7.06 6.45 -1.67
C HIS A 84 -6.04 5.43 -1.14
N ALA A 85 -6.36 4.12 -1.14
CA ALA A 85 -5.40 3.08 -0.75
C ALA A 85 -4.17 3.03 -1.68
N ARG A 86 -4.36 3.29 -2.98
CA ARG A 86 -3.27 3.44 -3.94
C ARG A 86 -2.36 4.61 -3.58
N TRP A 87 -2.92 5.75 -3.17
CA TRP A 87 -2.14 6.88 -2.65
C TRP A 87 -1.34 6.51 -1.40
N VAL A 88 -1.89 5.72 -0.47
CA VAL A 88 -1.12 5.21 0.67
C VAL A 88 0.10 4.40 0.18
N GLY A 89 -0.11 3.53 -0.81
CA GLY A 89 0.97 2.79 -1.48
C GLY A 89 2.05 3.70 -2.06
N LEU A 90 1.68 4.78 -2.73
CA LEU A 90 2.64 5.76 -3.28
C LEU A 90 3.42 6.47 -2.18
N ASN A 91 2.77 6.80 -1.06
CA ASN A 91 3.45 7.40 0.10
C ASN A 91 4.45 6.42 0.73
N PHE A 92 4.15 5.11 0.78
CA PHE A 92 5.13 4.11 1.21
C PHE A 92 6.35 4.07 0.29
N LEU A 93 6.14 4.05 -1.03
CA LEU A 93 7.24 4.05 -1.99
C LEU A 93 8.10 5.31 -1.87
N ALA A 94 7.50 6.48 -1.61
CA ALA A 94 8.24 7.71 -1.35
C ALA A 94 9.11 7.62 -0.08
N THR A 95 8.54 7.11 1.01
CA THR A 95 9.25 6.87 2.27
C THR A 95 10.41 5.88 2.09
N LEU A 96 10.17 4.76 1.40
CA LEU A 96 11.20 3.77 1.10
C LEU A 96 12.31 4.32 0.20
N GLN A 97 11.95 5.08 -0.83
CA GLN A 97 12.93 5.70 -1.73
C GLN A 97 13.83 6.67 -0.96
N LYS A 98 13.27 7.49 -0.07
CA LYS A 98 14.04 8.41 0.79
C LYS A 98 15.03 7.66 1.67
N GLU A 99 14.63 6.53 2.24
CA GLU A 99 15.46 5.74 3.16
C GLU A 99 16.53 4.92 2.43
N LEU A 100 16.15 4.26 1.35
CA LEU A 100 16.98 3.25 0.68
C LEU A 100 17.84 3.84 -0.44
N GLY A 101 17.44 4.98 -1.00
CA GLY A 101 17.99 5.59 -2.21
C GLY A 101 17.62 4.86 -3.51
N ASP A 102 17.24 3.60 -3.43
CA ASP A 102 16.88 2.73 -4.56
C ASP A 102 15.84 1.70 -4.13
N LEU A 103 14.66 1.72 -4.76
CA LEU A 103 13.56 0.79 -4.50
C LEU A 103 13.86 -0.65 -4.95
N ASP A 104 14.85 -0.88 -5.82
CA ASP A 104 15.30 -2.24 -6.16
C ASP A 104 15.96 -2.98 -4.99
N ARG A 105 16.24 -2.28 -3.89
CA ARG A 105 16.68 -2.88 -2.62
C ARG A 105 15.58 -3.62 -1.88
N VAL A 106 14.31 -3.41 -2.23
CA VAL A 106 13.19 -4.18 -1.66
C VAL A 106 13.22 -5.61 -2.21
N GLU A 107 13.36 -6.58 -1.31
CA GLU A 107 13.39 -8.00 -1.65
C GLU A 107 12.01 -8.66 -1.51
N GLN A 108 11.18 -8.16 -0.60
CA GLN A 108 9.82 -8.66 -0.40
C GLN A 108 8.94 -7.60 0.27
N VAL A 109 7.70 -7.49 -0.19
CA VAL A 109 6.61 -6.93 0.62
C VAL A 109 6.11 -8.05 1.55
N VAL A 110 6.37 -7.94 2.85
CA VAL A 110 6.10 -9.03 3.78
C VAL A 110 4.63 -9.04 4.17
N LYS A 111 4.12 -7.88 4.62
CA LYS A 111 2.74 -7.77 5.10
C LYS A 111 2.17 -6.38 4.91
N LEU A 112 0.87 -6.33 4.63
CA LEU A 112 0.03 -5.16 4.82
C LEU A 112 -1.00 -5.39 5.93
N LEU A 113 -1.27 -4.36 6.73
CA LEU A 113 -2.50 -4.21 7.51
C LEU A 113 -3.19 -2.94 7.04
N GLY A 114 -4.29 -3.12 6.31
CA GLY A 114 -5.14 -2.02 5.87
C GLY A 114 -6.31 -1.82 6.82
N VAL A 115 -6.47 -0.58 7.29
CA VAL A 115 -7.57 -0.16 8.14
C VAL A 115 -8.40 0.84 7.35
N VAL A 116 -9.66 0.51 7.10
CA VAL A 116 -10.57 1.30 6.26
C VAL A 116 -11.60 1.97 7.16
N ASN A 117 -11.71 3.29 7.06
CA ASN A 117 -12.77 4.04 7.73
C ASN A 117 -14.08 3.74 7.01
N SER A 118 -14.96 2.97 7.64
CA SER A 118 -16.20 2.52 7.00
C SER A 118 -17.38 2.47 7.97
N THR A 119 -18.59 2.44 7.42
CA THR A 119 -19.80 2.19 8.19
C THR A 119 -19.86 0.74 8.68
N ASN A 120 -20.73 0.47 9.65
CA ASN A 120 -20.91 -0.86 10.24
C ASN A 120 -21.46 -1.90 9.26
N THR A 121 -21.98 -1.47 8.11
CA THR A 121 -22.59 -2.33 7.09
C THR A 121 -21.71 -2.50 5.85
N PHE A 122 -20.60 -1.75 5.75
CA PHE A 122 -19.65 -1.91 4.65
C PHE A 122 -18.76 -3.13 4.88
N THR A 123 -18.63 -4.00 3.87
CA THR A 123 -17.88 -5.28 3.97
C THR A 123 -16.79 -5.43 2.91
N ASP A 124 -16.58 -4.41 2.11
CA ASP A 124 -15.68 -4.44 0.94
C ASP A 124 -14.32 -3.80 1.22
N GLN A 125 -13.86 -3.82 2.48
CA GLN A 125 -12.53 -3.30 2.87
C GLN A 125 -11.42 -3.99 2.08
N HIS A 126 -11.59 -5.27 1.79
CA HIS A 126 -10.66 -6.05 0.99
C HIS A 126 -10.50 -5.52 -0.45
N LEU A 127 -11.56 -4.95 -1.05
CA LEU A 127 -11.51 -4.33 -2.37
C LEU A 127 -10.82 -2.96 -2.31
N VAL A 128 -11.07 -2.18 -1.25
CA VAL A 128 -10.40 -0.88 -1.01
C VAL A 128 -8.90 -1.07 -0.91
N VAL A 129 -8.42 -2.00 -0.07
CA VAL A 129 -6.97 -2.20 0.14
C VAL A 129 -6.27 -2.76 -1.12
N ASN A 130 -7.00 -3.27 -2.12
CA ASN A 130 -6.41 -3.66 -3.40
C ASN A 130 -5.68 -2.49 -4.08
N GLY A 131 -6.08 -1.24 -3.86
CA GLY A 131 -5.37 -0.09 -4.45
C GLY A 131 -3.89 -0.03 -4.08
N CYS A 132 -3.56 -0.36 -2.82
CA CYS A 132 -2.19 -0.47 -2.35
C CYS A 132 -1.52 -1.75 -2.86
N SER A 133 -2.22 -2.88 -2.79
CA SER A 133 -1.68 -4.18 -3.23
C SER A 133 -1.33 -4.19 -4.72
N ASP A 134 -2.22 -3.68 -5.57
CA ASP A 134 -2.05 -3.65 -7.02
C ASP A 134 -0.94 -2.70 -7.43
N LEU A 135 -0.74 -1.59 -6.70
CA LEU A 135 0.43 -0.73 -6.89
C LEU A 135 1.73 -1.49 -6.59
N PHE A 136 1.80 -2.27 -5.51
CA PHE A 136 3.01 -3.05 -5.22
C PHE A 136 3.27 -4.15 -6.24
N MET A 137 2.22 -4.78 -6.76
CA MET A 137 2.34 -5.71 -7.89
C MET A 137 2.86 -4.99 -9.14
N GLN A 138 2.35 -3.79 -9.43
CA GLN A 138 2.82 -2.96 -10.55
C GLN A 138 4.28 -2.53 -10.39
N ALA A 139 4.68 -2.12 -9.18
CA ALA A 139 6.01 -1.58 -8.90
C ALA A 139 7.07 -2.69 -8.86
N PHE A 140 6.80 -3.76 -8.11
CA PHE A 140 7.81 -4.77 -7.78
C PHE A 140 7.67 -6.09 -8.55
N GLY A 141 6.52 -6.33 -9.18
CA GLY A 141 6.20 -7.60 -9.84
C GLY A 141 6.02 -8.76 -8.85
N ASP A 142 5.59 -9.92 -9.34
CA ASP A 142 5.08 -11.00 -8.49
C ASP A 142 6.07 -11.54 -7.45
N LYS A 143 7.36 -11.60 -7.79
CA LYS A 143 8.38 -12.19 -6.89
C LYS A 143 8.55 -11.40 -5.59
N VAL A 144 8.32 -10.10 -5.63
CA VAL A 144 8.57 -9.16 -4.53
C VAL A 144 7.26 -8.57 -4.03
N GLY A 145 6.31 -8.29 -4.92
CA GLY A 145 5.07 -7.58 -4.66
C GLY A 145 3.99 -8.39 -3.96
N TYR A 146 3.99 -9.73 -4.03
CA TYR A 146 3.02 -10.54 -3.28
C TYR A 146 3.30 -10.51 -1.77
N HIS A 147 2.25 -10.30 -0.97
CA HIS A 147 2.35 -10.09 0.48
C HIS A 147 1.20 -10.73 1.24
N ALA A 148 1.43 -11.03 2.52
CA ALA A 148 0.34 -11.32 3.45
C ALA A 148 -0.49 -10.05 3.70
N ARG A 149 -1.79 -10.19 3.98
CA ARG A 149 -2.66 -9.03 4.17
C ARG A 149 -3.78 -9.25 5.16
N SER A 150 -4.09 -8.21 5.92
CA SER A 150 -5.33 -8.04 6.67
C SER A 150 -6.00 -6.75 6.18
N ALA A 151 -7.32 -6.78 5.97
CA ALA A 151 -8.11 -5.60 5.63
C ALA A 151 -9.30 -5.56 6.59
N ILE A 152 -9.33 -4.54 7.46
CA ILE A 152 -10.30 -4.44 8.55
C ILE A 152 -10.97 -3.07 8.54
N ALA A 153 -12.14 -3.00 9.20
CA ALA A 153 -12.86 -1.75 9.38
C ALA A 153 -12.40 -1.01 10.64
N ALA A 154 -12.44 0.31 10.60
CA ALA A 154 -12.46 1.18 11.76
C ALA A 154 -13.64 2.15 11.67
N ASN A 155 -14.20 2.53 12.81
CA ASN A 155 -15.31 3.48 12.88
C ASN A 155 -14.90 4.91 12.51
N THR A 156 -13.64 5.25 12.79
CA THR A 156 -13.00 6.51 12.43
C THR A 156 -11.50 6.30 12.38
N LEU A 157 -10.80 7.14 11.62
CA LEU A 157 -9.35 7.17 11.53
C LEU A 157 -8.82 8.58 11.85
N PRO A 158 -7.55 8.72 12.25
CA PRO A 158 -6.94 10.02 12.50
C PRO A 158 -7.19 11.02 11.37
N LEU A 159 -7.48 12.27 11.75
CA LEU A 159 -7.72 13.38 10.81
C LEU A 159 -8.92 13.19 9.85
N GLY A 160 -9.75 12.16 10.05
CA GLY A 160 -10.89 11.84 9.20
C GLY A 160 -10.50 11.20 7.86
N THR A 161 -9.29 10.63 7.77
CA THR A 161 -8.85 9.90 6.58
C THR A 161 -9.77 8.72 6.29
N SER A 162 -9.82 8.33 5.02
CA SER A 162 -10.63 7.20 4.53
C SER A 162 -9.94 5.84 4.72
N VAL A 163 -8.61 5.83 4.69
CA VAL A 163 -7.81 4.61 4.80
C VAL A 163 -6.48 4.96 5.45
N GLU A 164 -5.98 4.03 6.25
CA GLU A 164 -4.65 4.02 6.82
C GLU A 164 -4.09 2.61 6.63
N ILE A 165 -2.84 2.50 6.18
CA ILE A 165 -2.20 1.21 5.97
C ILE A 165 -0.85 1.24 6.68
N GLU A 166 -0.48 0.17 7.36
CA GLU A 166 0.90 -0.10 7.77
C GLU A 166 1.47 -1.25 6.92
N ALA A 167 2.79 -1.27 6.80
CA ALA A 167 3.48 -2.22 5.94
C ALA A 167 4.79 -2.70 6.55
N ILE A 168 5.12 -3.95 6.25
CA ILE A 168 6.41 -4.55 6.58
C ILE A 168 7.08 -4.94 5.27
N PHE A 169 8.34 -4.53 5.09
CA PHE A 169 9.17 -4.90 3.95
C PHE A 169 10.43 -5.62 4.42
N LYS A 170 10.97 -6.46 3.55
CA LYS A 170 12.32 -7.01 3.66
C LYS A 170 13.18 -6.34 2.59
N VAL A 171 14.36 -5.86 2.99
CA VAL A 171 15.29 -5.15 2.12
C VAL A 171 16.70 -5.73 2.21
N LYS A 172 17.50 -5.44 1.18
CA LYS A 172 18.95 -5.67 1.18
C LYS A 172 19.63 -4.71 2.14
N GLU A 173 20.43 -5.27 3.04
CA GLU A 173 21.35 -4.50 3.89
C GLU A 173 22.40 -3.78 3.04
#